data_AF-A0A924PDF4-F1
#
_entry.id   AF-A0A924PDF4-F1
#
_cell.length_a   1.000
_cell.length_b   1.000
_cell.length_c   1.000
_cell.angle_alpha   90.00
_cell.angle_beta   90.00
_cell.angle_gamma   90.00
#
_symmetry.space_group_name_H-M   'P 1'
#
loop_
_entity.id
_entity.type
_entity.pdbx_description
1 polymer ?
#
loop_
_entity_poly.entity_id
_entity_poly.type
_entity_poly.pdbx_seq_one_letter_code
_entity_poly.pdbx_strand_id
1 'polypeptide(L)'
;MKKPLNFTLLSALAALSCSQPALAKSEETGVVLKICGSEVELLESYEARLLERPAADFGEAPSDFQEALKLPLTRLARLDPDRAALYRKGAEGLMGSVLDIQTLPDAPSVSTLTMIPLPPGCSLKPLTQRRAPLDLGEKIIFMDLPLWQSLTPKLQAEAALHLLAEADLATAEVDSPASIRFLTEMLAAGDLTSRTFKQYVQFWKTIAPSKSVFFQIQGLRLVWNSLKFDDQGNLQTAIVASDSEWKTVDSAGNPTTGNLSEASNLQFKDSRLQEADFKGLELDLISPAGKQNLKMFGITRFFPNGNLLSSSLAHETSFKIGNCTVTFPGKTAVQFSAAGVLEKVEVPEDSPRNWTFCNVEGETTVFRKLSPEARQIFEFYVNGQIKTAAVAEDHSYLMFDGPVIFTRLTPITFYPDGKIKRGQVKTGFEPIHLTTVSGRKKSYLWLPTLTFSPEGKVLGEF
;
A
#
# COMPACT_ATOMS: atom_id res chain seq x y z
N MET A 1 -5.00 1.02 -33.17
CA MET A 1 -4.63 1.56 -31.85
C MET A 1 -3.84 0.48 -31.11
N LYS A 2 -2.55 0.74 -30.89
CA LYS A 2 -1.60 -0.20 -30.26
C LYS A 2 -1.82 -0.17 -28.75
N LYS A 3 -2.06 -1.33 -28.14
CA LYS A 3 -2.00 -1.50 -26.67
C LYS A 3 -0.54 -1.39 -26.22
N PRO A 4 -0.22 -0.74 -25.10
CA PRO A 4 1.11 -0.84 -24.53
C PRO A 4 1.30 -2.24 -23.92
N LEU A 5 2.40 -2.91 -24.28
CA LEU A 5 2.88 -4.11 -23.61
C LEU A 5 3.47 -3.71 -22.25
N ASN A 6 2.98 -4.32 -21.16
CA ASN A 6 3.61 -4.26 -19.85
C ASN A 6 4.97 -4.98 -19.91
N PHE A 7 6.06 -4.21 -20.00
CA PHE A 7 7.43 -4.69 -20.23
C PHE A 7 8.24 -4.92 -18.94
N THR A 8 7.65 -4.78 -17.76
CA THR A 8 8.39 -4.62 -16.49
C THR A 8 8.82 -5.93 -15.80
N LEU A 9 8.51 -7.11 -16.35
CA LEU A 9 8.76 -8.38 -15.66
C LEU A 9 9.74 -9.34 -16.36
N LEU A 10 10.12 -9.09 -17.61
CA LEU A 10 11.27 -9.80 -18.22
C LEU A 10 12.61 -9.20 -17.75
N SER A 11 12.59 -8.00 -17.19
CA SER A 11 13.75 -7.27 -16.70
C SER A 11 14.31 -7.80 -15.38
N ALA A 12 13.61 -8.60 -14.58
CA ALA A 12 14.19 -9.11 -13.33
C ALA A 12 15.25 -10.21 -13.57
N LEU A 13 15.08 -11.04 -14.60
CA LEU A 13 16.14 -11.96 -15.06
C LEU A 13 17.16 -11.27 -16.00
N ALA A 14 16.78 -10.21 -16.71
CA ALA A 14 17.68 -9.46 -17.58
C ALA A 14 18.47 -8.32 -16.88
N ALA A 15 18.07 -7.89 -15.69
CA ALA A 15 18.74 -6.83 -14.91
C ALA A 15 20.10 -7.27 -14.33
N LEU A 16 20.48 -8.53 -14.51
CA LEU A 16 21.84 -9.03 -14.29
C LEU A 16 22.89 -8.41 -15.25
N SER A 17 22.50 -7.52 -16.19
CA SER A 17 23.40 -7.01 -17.24
C SER A 17 24.05 -5.64 -16.98
N CYS A 18 23.92 -5.01 -15.80
CA CYS A 18 24.39 -3.63 -15.58
C CYS A 18 25.34 -3.39 -14.39
N SER A 19 26.07 -4.41 -13.94
CA SER A 19 27.30 -4.22 -13.16
C SER A 19 28.46 -4.86 -13.93
N GLN A 20 29.37 -4.03 -14.47
CA GLN A 20 30.50 -4.48 -15.28
C GLN A 20 31.49 -5.38 -14.50
N PRO A 21 32.24 -6.23 -15.23
CA PRO A 21 32.76 -7.49 -14.72
C PRO A 21 34.18 -7.35 -14.17
N ALA A 22 34.42 -7.92 -12.99
CA ALA A 22 35.69 -8.60 -12.77
C ALA A 22 35.59 -9.95 -13.48
N LEU A 23 36.28 -10.09 -14.61
CA LEU A 23 36.49 -11.36 -15.30
C LEU A 23 37.09 -12.38 -14.30
N ALA A 24 36.25 -13.26 -13.77
CA ALA A 24 36.65 -14.56 -13.27
C ALA A 24 35.62 -15.58 -13.77
N LYS A 25 36.13 -16.59 -14.48
CA LYS A 25 35.41 -17.78 -14.93
C LYS A 25 35.02 -18.65 -13.72
N SER A 26 34.20 -18.16 -12.79
CA SER A 26 33.65 -19.04 -11.75
C SER A 26 32.36 -19.67 -12.28
N GLU A 27 32.46 -20.95 -12.61
CA GLU A 27 31.28 -21.80 -12.63
C GLU A 27 30.82 -21.94 -11.18
N GLU A 28 29.65 -21.38 -10.87
CA GLU A 28 29.07 -21.49 -9.54
C GLU A 28 28.23 -22.76 -9.49
N THR A 29 28.49 -23.58 -8.46
CA THR A 29 27.69 -24.79 -8.20
C THR A 29 26.33 -24.37 -7.68
N GLY A 30 25.26 -24.76 -8.37
CA GLY A 30 23.89 -24.48 -7.94
C GLY A 30 23.39 -25.56 -6.98
N VAL A 31 22.27 -26.21 -7.33
CA VAL A 31 21.66 -27.27 -6.52
C VAL A 31 22.59 -28.46 -6.42
N VAL A 32 22.79 -28.99 -5.21
CA VAL A 32 23.63 -30.16 -4.94
C VAL A 32 22.81 -31.27 -4.29
N LEU A 33 22.99 -32.49 -4.79
CA LEU A 33 22.37 -33.70 -4.26
C LEU A 33 23.40 -34.52 -3.48
N LYS A 34 22.99 -35.03 -2.32
CA LYS A 34 23.66 -36.12 -1.62
C LYS A 34 23.09 -37.44 -2.13
N ILE A 35 23.96 -38.31 -2.60
CA ILE A 35 23.60 -39.64 -3.12
C ILE A 35 24.31 -40.71 -2.28
N CYS A 36 23.53 -41.62 -1.69
CA CYS A 36 24.03 -42.75 -0.89
C CYS A 36 23.40 -44.05 -1.43
N GLY A 37 24.06 -44.69 -2.40
CA GLY A 37 23.46 -45.82 -3.12
C GLY A 37 22.21 -45.37 -3.89
N SER A 38 21.03 -45.85 -3.49
CA SER A 38 19.73 -45.45 -4.08
C SER A 38 19.06 -44.28 -3.38
N GLU A 39 19.56 -43.84 -2.22
CA GLU A 39 19.00 -42.69 -1.51
C GLU A 39 19.51 -41.39 -2.13
N VAL A 40 18.58 -40.52 -2.51
CA VAL A 40 18.86 -39.19 -3.05
C VAL A 40 18.15 -38.15 -2.18
N GLU A 41 18.90 -37.16 -1.73
CA GLU A 41 18.45 -36.09 -0.83
C GLU A 41 19.11 -34.78 -1.31
N LEU A 42 18.42 -33.64 -1.26
CA LEU A 42 19.08 -32.35 -1.47
C LEU A 42 20.02 -32.05 -0.31
N LEU A 43 21.12 -31.35 -0.59
CA LEU A 43 22.13 -31.04 0.42
C LEU A 43 21.54 -30.23 1.59
N GLU A 44 20.68 -29.26 1.30
CA GLU A 44 19.96 -28.48 2.31
C GLU A 44 19.03 -29.34 3.18
N SER A 45 18.29 -30.30 2.62
CA SER A 45 17.49 -31.25 3.42
C SER A 45 18.36 -32.11 4.33
N TYR A 46 19.51 -32.56 3.82
CA TYR A 46 20.49 -33.28 4.63
C TYR A 46 21.02 -32.44 5.80
N GLU A 47 21.41 -31.19 5.54
CA GLU A 47 21.88 -30.26 6.56
C GLU A 47 20.78 -29.94 7.60
N ALA A 48 19.55 -29.67 7.15
CA ALA A 48 18.40 -29.42 8.00
C ALA A 48 18.16 -30.58 8.98
N ARG A 49 18.18 -31.82 8.47
CA ARG A 49 17.95 -33.04 9.27
C ARG A 49 19.01 -33.24 10.34
N LEU A 50 20.28 -32.98 10.04
CA LEU A 50 21.38 -33.10 11.00
C LEU A 50 21.34 -32.02 12.09
N LEU A 51 20.79 -30.86 11.74
CA LEU A 51 20.60 -29.74 12.65
C LEU A 51 19.24 -29.78 13.37
N GLU A 52 18.52 -30.91 13.28
CA GLU A 52 17.19 -31.13 13.87
C GLU A 52 16.17 -30.04 13.50
N ARG A 53 16.31 -29.45 12.31
CA ARG A 53 15.37 -28.47 11.76
C ARG A 53 14.13 -29.16 11.20
N PRO A 54 12.99 -28.45 11.10
CA PRO A 54 11.78 -29.00 10.51
C PRO A 54 12.04 -29.55 9.10
N ALA A 55 11.55 -30.75 8.82
CA ALA A 55 11.65 -31.35 7.51
C ALA A 55 10.83 -30.55 6.47
N ALA A 56 11.29 -30.61 5.22
CA ALA A 56 10.57 -30.07 4.08
C ALA A 56 9.19 -30.74 3.94
N ASP A 57 8.16 -29.92 3.74
CA ASP A 57 6.77 -30.37 3.62
C ASP A 57 6.10 -29.79 2.38
N PHE A 58 6.01 -30.64 1.36
CA PHE A 58 5.36 -30.38 0.07
C PHE A 58 3.97 -31.03 -0.05
N GLY A 59 3.37 -31.50 1.05
CA GLY A 59 2.09 -32.20 1.04
C GLY A 59 2.19 -33.67 0.58
N GLU A 60 1.04 -34.30 0.33
CA GLU A 60 0.97 -35.72 -0.05
C GLU A 60 0.97 -35.92 -1.57
N ALA A 61 1.80 -36.87 -2.04
CA ALA A 61 1.83 -37.41 -3.40
C ALA A 61 1.54 -36.43 -4.56
N PRO A 62 2.30 -35.33 -4.71
CA PRO A 62 2.11 -34.39 -5.82
C PRO A 62 2.40 -35.07 -7.17
N SER A 63 1.60 -34.75 -8.18
CA SER A 63 1.73 -35.31 -9.53
C SER A 63 2.95 -34.78 -10.29
N ASP A 64 3.33 -33.52 -10.03
CA ASP A 64 4.52 -32.87 -10.56
C ASP A 64 5.11 -31.86 -9.56
N PHE A 65 6.27 -31.29 -9.90
CA PHE A 65 6.95 -30.34 -9.01
C PHE A 65 6.18 -29.00 -8.87
N GLN A 66 5.42 -28.58 -9.88
CA GLN A 66 4.64 -27.33 -9.81
C GLN A 66 3.48 -27.48 -8.83
N GLU A 67 2.85 -28.65 -8.78
CA GLU A 67 1.85 -29.01 -7.79
C GLU A 67 2.45 -29.07 -6.38
N ALA A 68 3.60 -29.71 -6.23
CA ALA A 68 4.34 -29.76 -4.97
C ALA A 68 4.68 -28.36 -4.41
N LEU A 69 4.98 -27.39 -5.29
CA LEU A 69 5.26 -25.99 -4.90
C LEU A 69 4.04 -25.22 -4.38
N LYS A 70 2.81 -25.67 -4.65
CA LYS A 70 1.60 -24.92 -4.26
C LYS A 70 1.52 -24.69 -2.75
N LEU A 71 1.85 -25.71 -1.96
CA LEU A 71 1.77 -25.65 -0.50
C LEU A 71 2.78 -24.65 0.11
N PRO A 72 4.11 -24.75 -0.13
CA PRO A 72 5.07 -23.79 0.41
C PRO A 72 4.82 -22.37 -0.07
N LEU A 73 4.43 -22.17 -1.34
CA LEU A 73 4.13 -20.83 -1.86
C LEU A 73 2.82 -20.24 -1.29
N THR A 74 1.87 -21.08 -0.91
CA THR A 74 0.68 -20.64 -0.16
C THR A 74 1.04 -20.19 1.25
N ARG A 75 1.93 -20.92 1.94
CA ARG A 75 2.46 -20.53 3.25
C ARG A 75 3.22 -19.21 3.19
N LEU A 76 4.08 -19.06 2.19
CA LEU A 76 4.80 -17.81 1.94
C LEU A 76 3.84 -16.65 1.68
N ALA A 77 2.79 -16.85 0.89
CA ALA A 77 1.86 -15.78 0.53
C ALA A 77 1.12 -15.15 1.72
N ARG A 78 1.01 -15.84 2.85
CA ARG A 78 0.48 -15.29 4.11
C ARG A 78 1.39 -14.22 4.71
N LEU A 79 2.70 -14.34 4.50
CA LEU A 79 3.74 -13.47 5.07
C LEU A 79 4.24 -12.45 4.04
N ASP A 80 4.39 -12.87 2.79
CA ASP A 80 4.98 -12.12 1.69
C ASP A 80 4.29 -12.51 0.36
N PRO A 81 3.08 -11.97 0.10
CA PRO A 81 2.28 -12.33 -1.07
C PRO A 81 2.96 -12.04 -2.40
N ASP A 82 3.74 -10.95 -2.47
CA ASP A 82 4.41 -10.51 -3.68
C ASP A 82 5.61 -11.42 -4.00
N ARG A 83 6.42 -11.80 -3.00
CA ARG A 83 7.48 -12.80 -3.20
C ARG A 83 6.90 -14.16 -3.58
N ALA A 84 5.78 -14.57 -2.98
CA ALA A 84 5.11 -15.80 -3.39
C ALA A 84 4.63 -15.74 -4.85
N ALA A 85 4.10 -14.60 -5.31
CA ALA A 85 3.71 -14.42 -6.71
C ALA A 85 4.93 -14.45 -7.65
N LEU A 86 6.04 -13.82 -7.26
CA LEU A 86 7.32 -13.88 -7.98
C LEU A 86 7.79 -15.33 -8.14
N TYR A 87 7.75 -16.11 -7.06
CA TYR A 87 8.22 -17.50 -7.06
C TYR A 87 7.31 -18.41 -7.90
N ARG A 88 5.99 -18.22 -7.85
CA ARG A 88 5.06 -18.95 -8.73
C ARG A 88 5.40 -18.72 -10.20
N LYS A 89 5.56 -17.45 -10.59
CA LYS A 89 5.92 -17.10 -11.96
C LYS A 89 7.29 -17.64 -12.36
N GLY A 90 8.27 -17.58 -11.45
CA GLY A 90 9.59 -18.17 -11.68
C GLY A 90 9.53 -19.67 -11.91
N ALA A 91 8.75 -20.40 -11.11
CA ALA A 91 8.54 -21.83 -11.26
C ALA A 91 7.86 -22.22 -12.58
N GLU A 92 6.90 -21.42 -13.07
CA GLU A 92 6.26 -21.62 -14.38
C GLU A 92 7.26 -21.49 -15.54
N GLY A 93 8.22 -20.57 -15.42
CA GLY A 93 9.25 -20.31 -16.44
C GLY A 93 10.52 -21.15 -16.33
N LEU A 94 10.74 -21.84 -15.19
CA LEU A 94 12.03 -22.42 -14.83
C LEU A 94 12.61 -23.33 -15.91
N MET A 95 11.82 -24.31 -16.38
CA MET A 95 12.29 -25.26 -17.39
C MET A 95 12.57 -24.60 -18.75
N GLY A 96 11.94 -23.46 -19.03
CA GLY A 96 12.25 -22.66 -20.23
C GLY A 96 13.64 -22.03 -20.18
N SER A 97 14.13 -21.73 -18.97
CA SER A 97 15.43 -21.08 -18.71
C SER A 97 16.60 -22.04 -18.60
N VAL A 98 16.36 -23.35 -18.55
CA VAL A 98 17.38 -24.40 -18.39
C VAL A 98 18.00 -24.80 -19.72
N LEU A 99 19.33 -24.86 -19.80
CA LEU A 99 20.06 -25.52 -20.87
C LEU A 99 20.36 -26.97 -20.47
N ASP A 100 20.01 -27.89 -21.35
CA ASP A 100 20.25 -29.33 -21.16
C ASP A 100 21.73 -29.66 -21.36
N ILE A 101 22.33 -30.30 -20.36
CA ILE A 101 23.67 -30.89 -20.44
C ILE A 101 23.60 -32.33 -19.91
N GLN A 102 24.23 -33.27 -20.62
CA GLN A 102 24.24 -34.69 -20.26
C GLN A 102 25.03 -35.00 -18.97
N THR A 103 26.07 -34.22 -18.67
CA THR A 103 26.88 -34.38 -17.46
C THR A 103 27.50 -33.06 -17.05
N LEU A 104 27.22 -32.63 -15.82
CA LEU A 104 27.91 -31.50 -15.20
C LEU A 104 29.25 -31.96 -14.59
N PRO A 105 30.29 -31.11 -14.59
CA PRO A 105 31.50 -31.34 -13.80
C PRO A 105 31.17 -31.68 -12.35
N ASP A 106 31.99 -32.53 -11.71
CA ASP A 106 31.81 -32.88 -10.29
C ASP A 106 31.79 -31.62 -9.41
N ALA A 107 30.99 -31.66 -8.34
CA ALA A 107 30.92 -30.57 -7.39
C ALA A 107 32.30 -30.35 -6.71
N PRO A 108 32.68 -29.08 -6.41
CA PRO A 108 33.89 -28.81 -5.65
C PRO A 108 33.86 -29.54 -4.30
N SER A 109 35.03 -29.88 -3.76
CA SER A 109 35.14 -30.79 -2.61
C SER A 109 34.31 -30.33 -1.40
N VAL A 110 33.67 -31.28 -0.73
CA VAL A 110 32.77 -31.17 0.44
C VAL A 110 33.14 -30.09 1.48
N SER A 111 34.43 -29.87 1.72
CA SER A 111 34.92 -28.87 2.68
C SER A 111 34.58 -27.42 2.33
N THR A 112 34.30 -27.12 1.06
CA THR A 112 33.90 -25.77 0.62
C THR A 112 32.40 -25.59 0.57
N LEU A 113 31.63 -26.68 0.55
CA LEU A 113 30.17 -26.64 0.35
C LEU A 113 29.37 -26.89 1.63
N THR A 114 29.92 -27.62 2.60
CA THR A 114 29.18 -28.12 3.75
C THR A 114 29.87 -27.79 5.06
N MET A 115 29.09 -27.53 6.11
CA MET A 115 29.61 -27.46 7.48
C MET A 115 29.56 -28.82 8.20
N ILE A 116 29.06 -29.87 7.54
CA ILE A 116 28.70 -31.15 8.18
C ILE A 116 29.29 -32.33 7.38
N PRO A 117 29.94 -33.31 8.04
CA PRO A 117 30.56 -34.45 7.35
C PRO A 117 29.53 -35.31 6.61
N LEU A 118 29.95 -35.91 5.49
CA LEU A 118 29.15 -36.88 4.75
C LEU A 118 29.30 -38.29 5.33
N PRO A 119 28.25 -39.13 5.31
CA PRO A 119 28.37 -40.52 5.72
C PRO A 119 29.27 -41.31 4.76
N PRO A 120 29.98 -42.35 5.23
CA PRO A 120 30.77 -43.21 4.36
C PRO A 120 29.95 -43.80 3.22
N GLY A 121 30.48 -43.77 2.00
CA GLY A 121 29.81 -44.29 0.80
C GLY A 121 28.82 -43.33 0.13
N CYS A 122 28.63 -42.13 0.68
CA CYS A 122 27.85 -41.08 0.04
C CYS A 122 28.74 -40.15 -0.81
N SER A 123 28.18 -39.59 -1.88
CA SER A 123 28.83 -38.57 -2.70
C SER A 123 27.92 -37.36 -2.89
N LEU A 124 28.53 -36.21 -3.20
CA LEU A 124 27.80 -35.02 -3.65
C LEU A 124 27.85 -34.94 -5.16
N LYS A 125 26.71 -34.69 -5.79
CA LYS A 125 26.61 -34.43 -7.22
C LYS A 125 25.87 -33.11 -7.48
N PRO A 126 26.40 -32.24 -8.35
CA PRO A 126 25.66 -31.06 -8.74
C PRO A 126 24.51 -31.46 -9.66
N LEU A 127 23.32 -30.95 -9.35
CA LEU A 127 22.15 -31.03 -10.22
C LEU A 127 22.13 -29.85 -11.19
N THR A 128 22.60 -28.67 -10.75
CA THR A 128 22.72 -27.48 -11.60
C THR A 128 24.07 -26.77 -11.45
N GLN A 129 24.45 -26.04 -12.49
CA GLN A 129 25.54 -25.07 -12.48
C GLN A 129 25.09 -23.76 -13.11
N ARG A 130 25.64 -22.65 -12.64
CA ARG A 130 25.37 -21.33 -13.17
C ARG A 130 26.62 -20.74 -13.82
N ARG A 131 26.42 -20.00 -14.91
CA ARG A 131 27.47 -19.16 -15.51
C ARG A 131 26.96 -17.75 -15.70
N ALA A 132 27.88 -16.79 -15.61
CA ALA A 132 27.62 -15.43 -16.03
C ALA A 132 27.24 -15.43 -17.53
N PRO A 133 26.17 -14.71 -17.93
CA PRO A 133 25.80 -14.62 -19.33
C PRO A 133 26.93 -13.94 -20.12
N LEU A 134 27.38 -14.56 -21.21
CA LEU A 134 28.34 -13.96 -22.14
C LEU A 134 27.63 -13.03 -23.12
N ASP A 135 26.38 -13.34 -23.47
CA ASP A 135 25.53 -12.58 -24.40
C ASP A 135 24.10 -12.35 -23.87
N LEU A 136 23.42 -11.32 -24.41
CA LEU A 136 22.00 -11.06 -24.15
C LEU A 136 21.13 -12.20 -24.69
N GLY A 137 20.49 -12.96 -23.78
CA GLY A 137 19.57 -14.05 -24.12
C GLY A 137 20.14 -15.46 -23.91
N GLU A 138 21.39 -15.57 -23.44
CA GLU A 138 21.98 -16.86 -23.07
C GLU A 138 21.27 -17.45 -21.84
N LYS A 139 21.05 -18.77 -21.86
CA LYS A 139 20.53 -19.51 -20.71
C LYS A 139 21.62 -19.61 -19.65
N ILE A 140 21.31 -19.14 -18.44
CA ILE A 140 22.30 -19.03 -17.35
C ILE A 140 22.35 -20.26 -16.45
N ILE A 141 21.39 -21.19 -16.56
CA ILE A 141 21.28 -22.39 -15.73
C ILE A 141 21.53 -23.62 -16.60
N PHE A 142 22.56 -24.39 -16.26
CA PHE A 142 22.84 -25.70 -16.81
C PHE A 142 22.35 -26.76 -15.83
N MET A 143 21.65 -27.79 -16.32
CA MET A 143 21.06 -28.84 -15.47
C MET A 143 21.37 -30.22 -16.04
N ASP A 144 21.71 -31.14 -15.15
CA ASP A 144 21.74 -32.57 -15.47
C ASP A 144 20.29 -33.07 -15.57
N LEU A 145 19.75 -33.06 -16.79
CA LEU A 145 18.34 -33.39 -17.04
C LEU A 145 17.99 -34.85 -16.73
N PRO A 146 18.84 -35.85 -17.07
CA PRO A 146 18.62 -37.23 -16.63
C PRO A 146 18.54 -37.35 -15.10
N LEU A 147 19.43 -36.68 -14.36
CA LEU A 147 19.40 -36.68 -12.90
C LEU A 147 18.14 -36.00 -12.38
N TRP A 148 17.76 -34.84 -12.92
CA TRP A 148 16.50 -34.16 -12.61
C TRP A 148 15.27 -35.05 -12.80
N GLN A 149 15.18 -35.76 -13.94
CA GLN A 149 14.06 -36.64 -14.26
C GLN A 149 13.99 -37.88 -13.35
N SER A 150 15.11 -38.26 -12.73
CA SER A 150 15.14 -39.36 -11.74
C SER A 150 14.63 -38.95 -10.36
N LEU A 151 14.52 -37.65 -10.08
CA LEU A 151 14.05 -37.12 -8.81
C LEU A 151 12.53 -37.29 -8.66
N THR A 152 12.08 -37.48 -7.41
CA THR A 152 10.65 -37.40 -7.11
C THR A 152 10.13 -35.96 -7.30
N PRO A 153 8.82 -35.76 -7.55
CA PRO A 153 8.24 -34.42 -7.67
C PRO A 153 8.54 -33.49 -6.48
N LYS A 154 8.66 -34.05 -5.26
CA LYS A 154 9.04 -33.29 -4.06
C LYS A 154 10.48 -32.79 -4.10
N LEU A 155 11.42 -33.65 -4.48
CA LEU A 155 12.83 -33.26 -4.62
C LEU A 155 13.04 -32.28 -5.77
N GLN A 156 12.28 -32.43 -6.87
CA GLN A 156 12.25 -31.44 -7.94
C GLN A 156 11.72 -30.08 -7.46
N ALA A 157 10.68 -30.07 -6.64
CA ALA A 157 10.12 -28.84 -6.09
C ALA A 157 11.08 -28.14 -5.13
N GLU A 158 11.79 -28.90 -4.30
CA GLU A 158 12.83 -28.37 -3.42
C GLU A 158 13.99 -27.77 -4.23
N ALA A 159 14.46 -28.47 -5.26
CA ALA A 159 15.48 -27.96 -6.18
C ALA A 159 15.02 -26.69 -6.91
N ALA A 160 13.75 -26.63 -7.31
CA ALA A 160 13.17 -25.43 -7.90
C ALA A 160 13.12 -24.28 -6.89
N LEU A 161 12.74 -24.52 -5.62
CA LEU A 161 12.78 -23.50 -4.57
C LEU A 161 14.20 -22.97 -4.36
N HIS A 162 15.21 -23.84 -4.40
CA HIS A 162 16.61 -23.43 -4.28
C HIS A 162 17.02 -22.44 -5.36
N LEU A 163 16.73 -22.74 -6.62
CA LEU A 163 17.07 -21.86 -7.74
C LEU A 163 16.33 -20.52 -7.65
N LEU A 164 15.08 -20.52 -7.17
CA LEU A 164 14.31 -19.31 -6.95
C LEU A 164 14.87 -18.48 -5.78
N ALA A 165 15.25 -19.13 -4.68
CA ALA A 165 15.88 -18.52 -3.52
C ALA A 165 17.24 -17.91 -3.86
N GLU A 166 18.05 -18.62 -4.66
CA GLU A 166 19.32 -18.12 -5.20
C GLU A 166 19.11 -16.87 -6.04
N ALA A 167 18.18 -16.91 -7.00
CA ALA A 167 17.90 -15.76 -7.85
C ALA A 167 17.44 -14.54 -7.03
N ASP A 168 16.58 -14.76 -6.04
CA ASP A 168 16.07 -13.72 -5.14
C ASP A 168 17.18 -13.11 -4.27
N LEU A 169 18.01 -13.94 -3.63
CA LEU A 169 19.15 -13.48 -2.83
C LEU A 169 20.20 -12.74 -3.66
N ALA A 170 20.43 -13.16 -4.90
CA ALA A 170 21.30 -12.44 -5.82
C ALA A 170 20.78 -11.00 -6.10
N THR A 171 19.46 -10.79 -6.18
CA THR A 171 18.90 -9.42 -6.30
C THR A 171 19.12 -8.57 -5.05
N ALA A 172 19.29 -9.22 -3.89
CA ALA A 172 19.65 -8.57 -2.63
C ALA A 172 21.16 -8.42 -2.43
N GLU A 173 21.97 -8.74 -3.46
CA GLU A 173 23.44 -8.75 -3.40
C GLU A 173 23.97 -9.71 -2.31
N VAL A 174 23.26 -10.81 -2.08
CA VAL A 174 23.66 -11.88 -1.16
C VAL A 174 24.16 -13.07 -1.96
N ASP A 175 25.48 -13.25 -1.94
CA ASP A 175 26.16 -14.38 -2.54
C ASP A 175 26.72 -15.29 -1.43
N SER A 176 25.84 -16.08 -0.83
CA SER A 176 26.20 -17.04 0.22
C SER A 176 25.43 -18.35 0.03
N PRO A 177 26.13 -19.45 -0.34
CA PRO A 177 25.52 -20.76 -0.46
C PRO A 177 24.79 -21.21 0.81
N ALA A 178 25.28 -20.82 1.98
CA ALA A 178 24.63 -21.11 3.26
C ALA A 178 23.31 -20.34 3.43
N SER A 179 23.27 -19.05 3.07
CA SER A 179 22.03 -18.26 3.10
C SER A 179 20.98 -18.80 2.12
N ILE A 180 21.40 -19.23 0.94
CA ILE A 180 20.51 -19.83 -0.07
C ILE A 180 19.88 -21.11 0.48
N ARG A 181 20.71 -22.05 0.94
CA ARG A 181 20.21 -23.29 1.54
C ARG A 181 19.28 -23.04 2.73
N PHE A 182 19.64 -22.12 3.62
CA PHE A 182 18.79 -21.82 4.77
C PHE A 182 17.46 -21.16 4.38
N LEU A 183 17.44 -20.32 3.33
CA LEU A 183 16.21 -19.79 2.75
C LEU A 183 15.36 -20.90 2.15
N THR A 184 15.95 -21.80 1.36
CA THR A 184 15.25 -22.96 0.78
C THR A 184 14.61 -23.83 1.84
N GLU A 185 15.36 -24.19 2.90
CA GLU A 185 14.85 -24.96 4.04
C GLU A 185 13.65 -24.26 4.68
N MET A 186 13.76 -22.96 4.99
CA MET A 186 12.69 -22.21 5.63
C MET A 186 11.44 -22.12 4.73
N LEU A 187 11.61 -21.97 3.42
CA LEU A 187 10.51 -21.93 2.47
C LEU A 187 9.80 -23.29 2.32
N ALA A 188 10.56 -24.38 2.38
CA ALA A 188 10.03 -25.74 2.28
C ALA A 188 9.42 -26.24 3.60
N ALA A 189 9.82 -25.68 4.75
CA ALA A 189 9.40 -26.15 6.06
C ALA A 189 7.91 -25.92 6.36
N GLY A 190 7.28 -26.88 7.04
CA GLY A 190 5.88 -26.78 7.49
C GLY A 190 5.64 -25.66 8.53
N ASP A 191 6.65 -25.33 9.32
CA ASP A 191 6.59 -24.35 10.40
C ASP A 191 6.44 -22.89 9.90
N LEU A 192 6.69 -22.62 8.60
CA LEU A 192 6.40 -21.32 7.99
C LEU A 192 4.93 -20.90 8.19
N THR A 193 4.04 -21.87 8.37
CA THR A 193 2.61 -21.66 8.67
C THR A 193 2.38 -20.97 10.02
N SER A 194 3.20 -21.25 11.03
CA SER A 194 3.04 -20.70 12.40
C SER A 194 3.88 -19.44 12.64
N ARG A 195 4.82 -19.11 11.75
CA ARG A 195 5.67 -17.92 11.89
C ARG A 195 4.86 -16.63 11.83
N THR A 196 5.23 -15.65 12.64
CA THR A 196 4.72 -14.28 12.52
C THR A 196 5.52 -13.49 11.47
N PHE A 197 4.96 -12.39 10.97
CA PHE A 197 5.68 -11.51 10.06
C PHE A 197 6.98 -10.96 10.69
N LYS A 198 6.96 -10.64 11.98
CA LYS A 198 8.16 -10.27 12.75
C LYS A 198 9.24 -11.35 12.68
N GLN A 199 8.91 -12.62 12.93
CA GLN A 199 9.86 -13.73 12.86
C GLN A 199 10.42 -13.93 11.44
N TYR A 200 9.56 -13.80 10.43
CA TYR A 200 9.97 -13.87 9.02
C TYR A 200 10.95 -12.75 8.65
N VAL A 201 10.65 -11.51 9.06
CA VAL A 201 11.57 -10.38 8.87
C VAL A 201 12.89 -10.62 9.60
N GLN A 202 12.86 -11.12 10.85
CA GLN A 202 14.07 -11.45 11.62
C GLN A 202 14.93 -12.49 10.93
N PHE A 203 14.31 -13.50 10.32
CA PHE A 203 15.02 -14.47 9.50
C PHE A 203 15.76 -13.81 8.32
N TRP A 204 15.08 -12.94 7.57
CA TRP A 204 15.71 -12.17 6.50
C TRP A 204 16.87 -11.30 7.00
N LYS A 205 16.73 -10.73 8.21
CA LYS A 205 17.82 -9.97 8.87
C LYS A 205 19.08 -10.81 9.07
N THR A 206 18.91 -12.11 9.32
CA THR A 206 20.02 -13.04 9.53
C THR A 206 20.71 -13.43 8.23
N ILE A 207 19.96 -13.74 7.18
CA ILE A 207 20.53 -14.28 5.94
C ILE A 207 20.98 -13.21 4.93
N ALA A 208 20.42 -12.01 5.04
CA ALA A 208 20.66 -10.91 4.11
C ALA A 208 20.84 -9.57 4.86
N PRO A 209 21.95 -9.40 5.63
CA PRO A 209 22.16 -8.22 6.46
C PRO A 209 22.42 -6.92 5.66
N SER A 210 22.58 -6.99 4.34
CA SER A 210 22.80 -5.85 3.44
C SER A 210 21.54 -5.01 3.20
N LYS A 211 21.70 -3.75 2.79
CA LYS A 211 20.63 -2.72 2.76
C LYS A 211 19.52 -2.95 1.71
N SER A 212 19.58 -3.99 0.90
CA SER A 212 18.83 -4.08 -0.36
C SER A 212 17.59 -4.99 -0.34
N VAL A 213 17.19 -5.54 0.81
CA VAL A 213 15.95 -6.34 0.90
C VAL A 213 14.73 -5.44 1.08
N PHE A 214 13.68 -5.69 0.32
CA PHE A 214 12.43 -4.96 0.46
C PHE A 214 11.27 -5.92 0.74
N PHE A 215 10.32 -5.46 1.53
CA PHE A 215 9.05 -6.17 1.75
C PHE A 215 7.93 -5.34 1.16
N GLN A 216 7.05 -5.98 0.39
CA GLN A 216 5.89 -5.31 -0.14
C GLN A 216 4.65 -5.62 0.71
N ILE A 217 4.09 -4.59 1.34
CA ILE A 217 2.91 -4.70 2.20
C ILE A 217 1.87 -3.69 1.69
N GLN A 218 0.73 -4.19 1.18
CA GLN A 218 -0.35 -3.34 0.65
C GLN A 218 0.16 -2.36 -0.43
N GLY A 219 1.02 -2.84 -1.32
CA GLY A 219 1.66 -2.04 -2.36
C GLY A 219 2.91 -1.29 -1.90
N LEU A 220 3.06 -0.99 -0.61
CA LEU A 220 4.21 -0.26 -0.08
C LEU A 220 5.47 -1.12 -0.09
N ARG A 221 6.54 -0.65 -0.74
CA ARG A 221 7.86 -1.29 -0.68
C ARG A 221 8.61 -0.74 0.53
N LEU A 222 8.70 -1.55 1.58
CA LEU A 222 9.30 -1.19 2.87
C LEU A 222 10.75 -1.66 2.95
N VAL A 223 11.62 -0.79 3.46
CA VAL A 223 13.03 -1.12 3.69
C VAL A 223 13.13 -2.00 4.94
N TRP A 224 13.61 -3.24 4.78
CA TRP A 224 13.57 -4.24 5.83
C TRP A 224 14.28 -3.87 7.15
N ASN A 225 15.43 -3.18 7.06
CA ASN A 225 16.23 -2.79 8.22
C ASN A 225 15.60 -1.66 9.04
N SER A 226 14.59 -0.98 8.49
CA SER A 226 13.83 0.08 9.16
C SER A 226 12.62 -0.42 9.94
N LEU A 227 12.22 -1.69 9.72
CA LEU A 227 11.04 -2.27 10.35
C LEU A 227 11.28 -2.43 11.85
N LYS A 228 10.46 -1.75 12.66
CA LYS A 228 10.37 -1.92 14.12
C LYS A 228 9.02 -2.49 14.49
N PHE A 229 9.01 -3.39 15.47
CA PHE A 229 7.82 -4.08 15.93
C PHE A 229 7.60 -3.84 17.42
N ASP A 230 6.35 -3.85 17.86
CA ASP A 230 6.02 -3.88 19.29
C ASP A 230 6.29 -5.26 19.92
N ASP A 231 5.99 -5.35 21.21
CA ASP A 231 6.15 -6.58 22.01
C ASP A 231 5.19 -7.69 21.54
N GLN A 232 4.02 -7.31 21.03
CA GLN A 232 3.00 -8.20 20.48
C GLN A 232 3.32 -8.67 19.05
N GLY A 233 4.32 -8.08 18.39
CA GLY A 233 4.75 -8.44 17.05
C GLY A 233 4.11 -7.64 15.91
N ASN A 234 3.37 -6.57 16.21
CA ASN A 234 2.81 -5.66 15.22
C ASN A 234 3.86 -4.67 14.72
N LEU A 235 3.80 -4.30 13.44
CA LEU A 235 4.72 -3.34 12.83
C LEU A 235 4.41 -1.92 13.34
N GLN A 236 5.34 -1.29 14.06
CA GLN A 236 5.19 0.06 14.64
C GLN A 236 5.71 1.17 13.74
N THR A 237 6.87 0.95 13.09
CA THR A 237 7.50 1.94 12.20
C THR A 237 8.21 1.25 11.05
N ALA A 238 8.20 1.88 9.88
CA ALA A 238 8.96 1.48 8.70
C ALA A 238 9.36 2.72 7.89
N ILE A 239 10.40 2.58 7.07
CA ILE A 239 10.78 3.48 5.99
C ILE A 239 10.26 2.86 4.69
N VAL A 240 9.55 3.65 3.90
CA VAL A 240 9.13 3.29 2.55
C VAL A 240 10.22 3.69 1.56
N ALA A 241 10.56 2.80 0.63
CA ALA A 241 11.51 3.11 -0.44
C ALA A 241 10.98 4.23 -1.33
N SER A 242 11.85 5.14 -1.78
CA SER A 242 11.48 6.37 -2.51
C SER A 242 10.84 6.13 -3.88
N ASP A 243 10.82 4.90 -4.36
CA ASP A 243 10.17 4.46 -5.60
C ASP A 243 8.86 3.68 -5.35
N SER A 244 8.35 3.70 -4.12
CA SER A 244 7.16 2.91 -3.77
C SER A 244 5.87 3.55 -4.27
N GLU A 245 5.10 2.76 -5.01
CA GLU A 245 3.70 3.05 -5.29
C GLU A 245 2.82 2.53 -4.16
N TRP A 246 2.04 3.39 -3.51
CA TRP A 246 0.98 2.95 -2.61
C TRP A 246 -0.31 2.68 -3.38
N LYS A 247 -1.05 1.62 -3.03
CA LYS A 247 -2.34 1.29 -3.64
C LYS A 247 -3.47 1.46 -2.62
N THR A 248 -4.49 2.22 -3.01
CA THR A 248 -5.77 2.39 -2.30
C THR A 248 -6.93 1.87 -3.14
N VAL A 249 -8.13 1.84 -2.58
CA VAL A 249 -9.36 1.52 -3.31
C VAL A 249 -10.35 2.67 -3.16
N ASP A 250 -10.89 3.19 -4.25
CA ASP A 250 -11.85 4.28 -4.20
C ASP A 250 -13.22 3.86 -3.63
N SER A 251 -14.17 4.80 -3.56
CA SER A 251 -15.54 4.53 -3.10
C SER A 251 -16.31 3.52 -3.94
N ALA A 252 -15.88 3.28 -5.18
CA ALA A 252 -16.42 2.29 -6.10
C ALA A 252 -15.61 0.98 -6.11
N GLY A 253 -14.57 0.87 -5.27
CA GLY A 253 -13.68 -0.28 -5.18
C GLY A 253 -12.58 -0.33 -6.24
N ASN A 254 -12.39 0.73 -7.04
CA ASN A 254 -11.34 0.76 -8.06
C ASN A 254 -9.98 1.04 -7.41
N PRO A 255 -8.90 0.38 -7.86
CA PRO A 255 -7.56 0.67 -7.35
C PRO A 255 -7.11 2.09 -7.72
N THR A 256 -6.62 2.84 -6.74
CA THR A 256 -5.95 4.14 -6.90
C THR A 256 -4.50 4.01 -6.48
N THR A 257 -3.59 4.70 -7.17
CA THR A 257 -2.15 4.66 -6.86
C THR A 257 -1.64 6.03 -6.41
N GLY A 258 -0.61 6.05 -5.58
CA GLY A 258 0.08 7.26 -5.15
C GLY A 258 1.58 7.04 -5.05
N ASN A 259 2.36 8.07 -5.36
CA ASN A 259 3.82 8.02 -5.24
C ASN A 259 4.26 8.58 -3.89
N LEU A 260 5.16 7.87 -3.24
CA LEU A 260 5.74 8.26 -1.95
C LEU A 260 7.14 8.81 -2.15
N SER A 261 7.32 10.13 -2.00
CA SER A 261 8.63 10.76 -2.12
C SER A 261 9.51 10.45 -0.90
N GLU A 262 8.97 10.63 0.32
CA GLU A 262 9.55 10.20 1.61
C GLU A 262 8.43 10.06 2.66
N ALA A 263 8.32 8.90 3.31
CA ALA A 263 7.42 8.67 4.43
C ALA A 263 8.21 8.33 5.70
N SER A 264 7.81 8.92 6.81
CA SER A 264 8.36 8.64 8.14
C SER A 264 7.22 8.33 9.12
N ASN A 265 7.54 7.69 10.25
CA ASN A 265 6.57 7.43 11.33
C ASN A 265 5.30 6.68 10.87
N LEU A 266 5.46 5.64 10.04
CA LEU A 266 4.36 4.80 9.58
C LEU A 266 3.83 3.91 10.71
N GLN A 267 2.63 4.18 11.21
CA GLN A 267 1.96 3.36 12.20
C GLN A 267 0.97 2.41 11.52
N PHE A 268 1.12 1.12 11.81
CA PHE A 268 0.19 0.09 11.35
C PHE A 268 -0.65 -0.44 12.51
N LYS A 269 -1.89 -0.83 12.22
CA LYS A 269 -2.74 -1.63 13.10
C LYS A 269 -3.29 -2.79 12.30
N ASP A 270 -3.15 -4.01 12.82
CA ASP A 270 -3.59 -5.24 12.15
C ASP A 270 -3.05 -5.35 10.70
N SER A 271 -1.77 -5.02 10.52
CA SER A 271 -1.08 -4.97 9.21
C SER A 271 -1.67 -3.98 8.19
N ARG A 272 -2.45 -2.99 8.63
CA ARG A 272 -2.97 -1.90 7.80
C ARG A 272 -2.40 -0.56 8.23
N LEU A 273 -2.00 0.27 7.26
CA LEU A 273 -1.49 1.61 7.55
C LEU A 273 -2.62 2.47 8.15
N GLN A 274 -2.40 3.03 9.33
CA GLN A 274 -3.36 3.89 10.03
C GLN A 274 -2.92 5.35 10.02
N GLU A 275 -1.62 5.58 10.22
CA GLU A 275 -1.04 6.92 10.31
C GLU A 275 0.34 6.91 9.67
N ALA A 276 0.70 8.01 9.03
CA ALA A 276 1.99 8.19 8.39
C ALA A 276 2.33 9.67 8.28
N ASP A 277 3.59 10.02 8.52
CA ASP A 277 4.08 11.38 8.36
C ASP A 277 4.79 11.51 7.01
N PHE A 278 4.16 12.20 6.06
CA PHE A 278 4.65 12.31 4.69
C PHE A 278 5.27 13.68 4.41
N LYS A 279 6.39 13.68 3.69
CA LYS A 279 6.97 14.90 3.10
C LYS A 279 6.55 15.07 1.64
N GLY A 280 5.24 15.15 1.40
CA GLY A 280 4.68 15.21 0.05
C GLY A 280 4.19 13.85 -0.42
N LEU A 281 2.96 13.51 -0.06
CA LEU A 281 2.26 12.34 -0.58
C LEU A 281 1.33 12.80 -1.71
N GLU A 282 1.50 12.26 -2.92
CA GLU A 282 0.56 12.49 -4.03
C GLU A 282 -0.47 11.36 -4.07
N LEU A 283 -1.74 11.70 -3.91
CA LEU A 283 -2.87 10.77 -3.95
C LEU A 283 -3.82 11.13 -5.08
N ASP A 284 -4.20 10.12 -5.84
CA ASP A 284 -5.38 10.23 -6.69
C ASP A 284 -6.63 9.83 -5.87
N LEU A 285 -7.37 10.81 -5.36
CA LEU A 285 -8.69 10.55 -4.79
C LEU A 285 -9.72 10.50 -5.91
N ILE A 286 -10.37 9.35 -6.08
CA ILE A 286 -11.58 9.25 -6.89
C ILE A 286 -12.77 9.42 -5.95
N SER A 287 -13.45 10.56 -6.10
CA SER A 287 -14.70 10.86 -5.40
C SER A 287 -15.87 10.82 -6.40
N PRO A 288 -17.14 10.83 -5.94
CA PRO A 288 -18.29 11.06 -6.83
C PRO A 288 -18.16 12.32 -7.70
N ALA A 289 -17.32 13.28 -7.27
CA ALA A 289 -17.06 14.51 -7.99
C ALA A 289 -15.94 14.40 -9.05
N GLY A 290 -15.32 13.22 -9.19
CA GLY A 290 -14.24 12.93 -10.14
C GLY A 290 -12.92 12.58 -9.46
N LYS A 291 -11.91 12.26 -10.30
CA LYS A 291 -10.53 12.02 -9.90
C LYS A 291 -9.82 13.34 -9.58
N GLN A 292 -9.28 13.47 -8.37
CA GLN A 292 -8.49 14.62 -7.92
C GLN A 292 -7.10 14.15 -7.54
N ASN A 293 -6.07 14.80 -8.08
CA ASN A 293 -4.70 14.60 -7.61
C ASN A 293 -4.46 15.55 -6.44
N LEU A 294 -4.09 14.97 -5.31
CA LEU A 294 -3.93 15.66 -4.03
C LEU A 294 -2.50 15.51 -3.57
N LYS A 295 -1.79 16.62 -3.34
CA LYS A 295 -0.50 16.56 -2.63
C LYS A 295 -0.70 16.90 -1.18
N MET A 296 -0.24 16.01 -0.31
CA MET A 296 -0.47 15.98 1.12
C MET A 296 0.85 16.10 1.87
N PHE A 297 0.85 16.66 3.08
CA PHE A 297 2.05 16.71 3.92
C PHE A 297 1.69 16.57 5.41
N GLY A 298 2.70 16.19 6.20
CA GLY A 298 2.55 15.98 7.63
C GLY A 298 1.83 14.68 7.95
N ILE A 299 1.25 14.64 9.16
CA ILE A 299 0.53 13.47 9.67
C ILE A 299 -0.74 13.24 8.87
N THR A 300 -0.71 12.18 8.07
CA THR A 300 -1.83 11.66 7.30
C THR A 300 -2.38 10.42 7.98
N ARG A 301 -3.71 10.34 8.09
CA ARG A 301 -4.41 9.19 8.68
C ARG A 301 -5.30 8.51 7.65
N PHE A 302 -5.51 7.22 7.84
CA PHE A 302 -6.28 6.37 6.95
C PHE A 302 -7.32 5.54 7.71
N PHE A 303 -8.45 5.30 7.05
CA PHE A 303 -9.42 4.31 7.48
C PHE A 303 -8.88 2.89 7.28
N PRO A 304 -9.46 1.88 7.97
CA PRO A 304 -9.08 0.48 7.78
C PRO A 304 -9.22 -0.01 6.33
N ASN A 305 -10.09 0.59 5.51
CA ASN A 305 -10.25 0.25 4.09
C ASN A 305 -9.17 0.89 3.19
N GLY A 306 -8.22 1.63 3.75
CA GLY A 306 -7.16 2.33 3.02
C GLY A 306 -7.53 3.75 2.59
N ASN A 307 -8.78 4.18 2.77
CA ASN A 307 -9.17 5.53 2.36
C ASN A 307 -8.57 6.59 3.27
N LEU A 308 -8.27 7.75 2.70
CA LEU A 308 -7.79 8.91 3.43
C LEU A 308 -8.83 9.32 4.48
N LEU A 309 -8.43 9.41 5.75
CA LEU A 309 -9.25 9.91 6.85
C LEU A 309 -8.98 11.41 7.05
N SER A 310 -7.71 11.78 7.21
CA SER A 310 -7.34 13.18 7.43
C SER A 310 -5.91 13.47 7.00
N SER A 311 -5.63 14.70 6.54
CA SER A 311 -4.28 15.16 6.22
C SER A 311 -4.22 16.69 6.12
N SER A 312 -3.04 17.25 5.85
CA SER A 312 -2.87 18.66 5.48
C SER A 312 -2.47 18.80 4.01
N LEU A 313 -3.02 19.79 3.31
CA LEU A 313 -2.76 20.05 1.88
C LEU A 313 -1.38 20.67 1.66
N ALA A 314 -0.52 20.08 0.83
CA ALA A 314 0.83 20.59 0.60
C ALA A 314 0.86 21.92 -0.16
N HIS A 315 -0.16 22.18 -0.97
CA HIS A 315 -0.30 23.38 -1.79
C HIS A 315 -1.79 23.72 -1.95
N GLU A 316 -2.04 24.85 -2.58
CA GLU A 316 -3.40 25.25 -2.93
C GLU A 316 -4.09 24.17 -3.77
N THR A 317 -5.27 23.72 -3.33
CA THR A 317 -5.99 22.60 -3.94
C THR A 317 -7.46 22.94 -4.10
N SER A 318 -8.00 22.59 -5.27
CA SER A 318 -9.39 22.83 -5.63
C SER A 318 -10.23 21.58 -5.47
N PHE A 319 -11.33 21.69 -4.73
CA PHE A 319 -12.31 20.62 -4.54
C PHE A 319 -13.61 20.98 -5.23
N LYS A 320 -14.21 20.00 -5.91
CA LYS A 320 -15.60 20.12 -6.36
C LYS A 320 -16.53 19.81 -5.20
N ILE A 321 -17.23 20.84 -4.73
CA ILE A 321 -18.14 20.84 -3.58
C ILE A 321 -19.52 21.24 -4.11
N GLY A 322 -20.43 20.27 -4.20
CA GLY A 322 -21.69 20.44 -4.92
C GLY A 322 -21.46 20.81 -6.38
N ASN A 323 -22.02 21.95 -6.81
CA ASN A 323 -21.91 22.46 -8.18
C ASN A 323 -20.71 23.41 -8.39
N CYS A 324 -19.90 23.66 -7.37
CA CYS A 324 -18.82 24.64 -7.45
C CYS A 324 -17.45 24.06 -7.12
N THR A 325 -16.45 24.72 -7.68
CA THR A 325 -15.04 24.44 -7.39
C THR A 325 -14.58 25.43 -6.33
N VAL A 326 -14.19 24.91 -5.17
CA VAL A 326 -13.70 25.71 -4.05
C VAL A 326 -12.22 25.43 -3.86
N THR A 327 -11.42 26.48 -3.85
CA THR A 327 -9.97 26.40 -3.71
C THR A 327 -9.56 26.70 -2.28
N PHE A 328 -8.85 25.77 -1.65
CA PHE A 328 -8.29 25.95 -0.32
C PHE A 328 -6.76 26.09 -0.39
N PRO A 329 -6.16 26.94 0.44
CA PRO A 329 -4.72 27.14 0.44
C PRO A 329 -3.97 25.91 0.97
N GLY A 330 -2.66 25.89 0.75
CA GLY A 330 -1.78 24.93 1.42
C GLY A 330 -1.86 25.04 2.96
N LYS A 331 -1.42 24.00 3.66
CA LYS A 331 -1.52 23.81 5.12
C LYS A 331 -2.95 23.67 5.67
N THR A 332 -3.96 23.69 4.80
CA THR A 332 -5.33 23.39 5.19
C THR A 332 -5.46 21.94 5.65
N ALA A 333 -6.00 21.74 6.84
CA ALA A 333 -6.32 20.41 7.34
C ALA A 333 -7.66 19.96 6.77
N VAL A 334 -7.69 18.75 6.23
CA VAL A 334 -8.86 18.15 5.57
C VAL A 334 -9.20 16.83 6.23
N GLN A 335 -10.49 16.52 6.32
CA GLN A 335 -11.02 15.26 6.79
C GLN A 335 -12.03 14.72 5.79
N PHE A 336 -11.97 13.42 5.54
CA PHE A 336 -12.85 12.72 4.61
C PHE A 336 -13.64 11.63 5.34
N SER A 337 -14.79 11.28 4.77
CA SER A 337 -15.55 10.09 5.12
C SER A 337 -14.85 8.82 4.66
N ALA A 338 -15.27 7.66 5.17
CA ALA A 338 -14.79 6.36 4.71
C ALA A 338 -15.07 6.09 3.21
N ALA A 339 -15.98 6.85 2.59
CA ALA A 339 -16.29 6.84 1.17
C ALA A 339 -15.48 7.89 0.36
N GLY A 340 -14.47 8.52 0.94
CA GLY A 340 -13.61 9.48 0.24
C GLY A 340 -14.24 10.84 -0.05
N VAL A 341 -15.39 11.15 0.56
CA VAL A 341 -16.03 12.47 0.44
C VAL A 341 -15.46 13.42 1.48
N LEU A 342 -15.10 14.65 1.09
CA LEU A 342 -14.63 15.70 1.99
C LEU A 342 -15.73 16.08 2.99
N GLU A 343 -15.47 15.92 4.29
CA GLU A 343 -16.44 16.15 5.36
C GLU A 343 -16.11 17.40 6.18
N LYS A 344 -14.84 17.74 6.33
CA LYS A 344 -14.40 18.87 7.14
C LYS A 344 -13.13 19.48 6.57
N VAL A 345 -13.07 20.82 6.61
CA VAL A 345 -11.92 21.61 6.22
C VAL A 345 -11.63 22.61 7.33
N GLU A 346 -10.41 22.62 7.85
CA GLU A 346 -9.92 23.58 8.83
C GLU A 346 -8.80 24.41 8.19
N VAL A 347 -9.12 25.68 7.96
CA VAL A 347 -8.26 26.59 7.20
C VAL A 347 -7.32 27.35 8.16
N PRO A 348 -6.02 27.49 7.82
CA PRO A 348 -5.02 28.14 8.67
C PRO A 348 -5.32 29.60 9.01
N GLU A 349 -4.67 30.10 10.06
CA GLU A 349 -4.91 31.45 10.56
C GLU A 349 -4.47 32.55 9.56
N ASP A 350 -3.45 32.29 8.76
CA ASP A 350 -2.86 33.22 7.79
C ASP A 350 -3.52 33.20 6.40
N SER A 351 -4.62 32.46 6.23
CA SER A 351 -5.25 32.20 4.93
C SER A 351 -6.08 33.36 4.36
N PRO A 352 -6.42 33.32 3.04
CA PRO A 352 -7.29 34.31 2.40
C PRO A 352 -8.58 34.54 3.18
N ARG A 353 -9.12 35.77 3.15
CA ARG A 353 -10.25 36.11 4.00
C ARG A 353 -11.59 35.58 3.49
N ASN A 354 -11.72 35.28 2.19
CA ASN A 354 -13.01 35.02 1.54
C ASN A 354 -13.00 33.69 0.77
N TRP A 355 -14.10 32.93 0.89
CA TRP A 355 -14.36 31.72 0.12
C TRP A 355 -15.75 31.77 -0.49
N THR A 356 -15.88 31.37 -1.75
CA THR A 356 -17.17 31.32 -2.44
C THR A 356 -17.63 29.88 -2.51
N PHE A 357 -18.78 29.57 -1.92
CA PHE A 357 -19.44 28.27 -2.05
C PHE A 357 -20.74 28.43 -2.80
N CYS A 358 -21.26 27.34 -3.34
CA CYS A 358 -22.56 27.35 -4.01
C CYS A 358 -23.52 26.41 -3.30
N ASN A 359 -24.78 26.82 -3.23
CA ASN A 359 -25.85 25.92 -2.85
C ASN A 359 -26.16 24.93 -3.99
N VAL A 360 -27.06 23.98 -3.73
CA VAL A 360 -27.50 22.99 -4.74
C VAL A 360 -28.15 23.62 -5.98
N GLU A 361 -28.68 24.84 -5.86
CA GLU A 361 -29.31 25.60 -6.94
C GLU A 361 -28.29 26.40 -7.78
N GLY A 362 -27.01 26.39 -7.39
CA GLY A 362 -25.92 27.08 -8.08
C GLY A 362 -25.73 28.55 -7.66
N GLU A 363 -26.48 29.03 -6.67
CA GLU A 363 -26.29 30.37 -6.12
C GLU A 363 -25.01 30.45 -5.28
N THR A 364 -24.15 31.42 -5.59
CA THR A 364 -22.87 31.62 -4.92
C THR A 364 -23.03 32.48 -3.67
N THR A 365 -22.57 32.00 -2.52
CA THR A 365 -22.42 32.80 -1.29
C THR A 365 -20.93 32.98 -0.97
N VAL A 366 -20.54 34.22 -0.64
CA VAL A 366 -19.19 34.55 -0.15
C VAL A 366 -19.17 34.48 1.37
N PHE A 367 -18.33 33.60 1.89
CA PHE A 367 -18.07 33.41 3.31
C PHE A 367 -16.76 34.07 3.68
N ARG A 368 -16.69 34.70 4.85
CA ARG A 368 -15.48 35.36 5.34
C ARG A 368 -15.07 34.81 6.67
N LYS A 369 -13.77 34.79 6.85
CA LYS A 369 -13.14 34.49 8.12
C LYS A 369 -13.60 35.45 9.22
N LEU A 370 -14.07 34.90 10.35
CA LEU A 370 -14.62 35.67 11.48
C LEU A 370 -13.60 36.62 12.12
N SER A 371 -12.35 36.18 12.24
CA SER A 371 -11.24 36.95 12.78
C SER A 371 -9.93 36.49 12.13
N PRO A 372 -8.93 37.38 11.92
CA PRO A 372 -7.59 36.98 11.50
C PRO A 372 -6.97 35.88 12.38
N GLU A 373 -7.32 35.85 13.67
CA GLU A 373 -6.76 34.91 14.65
C GLU A 373 -7.63 33.67 14.88
N ALA A 374 -8.85 33.61 14.34
CA ALA A 374 -9.73 32.46 14.54
C ALA A 374 -9.48 31.39 13.47
N ARG A 375 -9.41 30.12 13.85
CA ARG A 375 -9.46 29.03 12.85
C ARG A 375 -10.85 28.96 12.23
N GLN A 376 -10.91 28.82 10.90
CA GLN A 376 -12.17 28.68 10.19
C GLN A 376 -12.40 27.20 9.87
N ILE A 377 -13.52 26.68 10.36
CA ILE A 377 -13.95 25.30 10.11
C ILE A 377 -15.15 25.33 9.17
N PHE A 378 -15.06 24.55 8.10
CA PHE A 378 -16.18 24.24 7.21
C PHE A 378 -16.51 22.76 7.32
N GLU A 379 -17.79 22.45 7.45
CA GLU A 379 -18.29 21.08 7.49
C GLU A 379 -19.22 20.83 6.31
N PHE A 380 -19.20 19.62 5.76
CA PHE A 380 -19.94 19.25 4.56
C PHE A 380 -20.78 17.99 4.77
N TYR A 381 -21.90 17.93 4.06
CA TYR A 381 -22.70 16.74 3.85
C TYR A 381 -22.06 15.84 2.78
N VAL A 382 -22.50 14.58 2.72
CA VAL A 382 -22.00 13.58 1.74
C VAL A 382 -22.26 14.02 0.29
N ASN A 383 -23.28 14.84 0.05
CA ASN A 383 -23.56 15.41 -1.27
C ASN A 383 -22.73 16.67 -1.59
N GLY A 384 -21.77 17.03 -0.73
CA GLY A 384 -20.93 18.22 -0.87
C GLY A 384 -21.60 19.52 -0.40
N GLN A 385 -22.84 19.51 0.10
CA GLN A 385 -23.46 20.73 0.61
C GLN A 385 -22.82 21.15 1.94
N ILE A 386 -22.61 22.45 2.15
CA ILE A 386 -22.08 22.97 3.42
C ILE A 386 -23.10 22.76 4.55
N LYS A 387 -22.64 22.33 5.74
CA LYS A 387 -23.46 22.12 6.94
C LYS A 387 -23.57 23.39 7.77
N THR A 388 -22.45 24.04 8.02
CA THR A 388 -22.34 25.21 8.89
C THR A 388 -21.27 26.15 8.36
N ALA A 389 -21.57 27.45 8.28
CA ALA A 389 -20.60 28.49 7.97
C ALA A 389 -21.09 29.87 8.40
N ALA A 390 -20.18 30.86 8.46
CA ALA A 390 -20.52 32.25 8.77
C ALA A 390 -20.37 33.14 7.54
N VAL A 391 -21.41 33.92 7.23
CA VAL A 391 -21.43 34.82 6.06
C VAL A 391 -20.60 36.08 6.31
N ALA A 392 -19.96 36.55 5.24
CA ALA A 392 -19.02 37.67 5.29
C ALA A 392 -19.65 39.02 5.58
N GLU A 393 -20.82 39.20 5.00
CA GLU A 393 -21.61 40.41 4.98
C GLU A 393 -23.06 40.00 5.22
N ASP A 394 -23.90 40.98 5.51
CA ASP A 394 -25.32 40.69 5.63
C ASP A 394 -25.81 40.16 4.29
N HIS A 395 -26.32 38.94 4.28
CA HIS A 395 -26.66 38.26 3.04
C HIS A 395 -28.16 38.00 3.00
N SER A 396 -28.79 38.45 1.93
CA SER A 396 -30.21 38.22 1.68
C SER A 396 -30.37 36.86 1.02
N TYR A 397 -31.10 35.96 1.66
CA TYR A 397 -31.50 34.68 1.06
C TYR A 397 -32.97 34.75 0.68
N LEU A 398 -33.30 34.32 -0.53
CA LEU A 398 -34.69 34.22 -0.95
C LEU A 398 -35.33 33.00 -0.27
N MET A 399 -36.21 33.26 0.69
CA MET A 399 -37.04 32.23 1.32
C MET A 399 -38.44 32.25 0.69
N PHE A 400 -39.25 31.24 0.96
CA PHE A 400 -40.61 31.14 0.42
C PHE A 400 -41.47 32.39 0.67
N ASP A 401 -41.28 33.05 1.82
CA ASP A 401 -42.02 34.24 2.21
C ASP A 401 -41.37 35.56 1.77
N GLY A 402 -40.29 35.48 0.97
CA GLY A 402 -39.51 36.63 0.50
C GLY A 402 -38.06 36.64 1.02
N PRO A 403 -37.30 37.70 0.72
CA PRO A 403 -35.91 37.81 1.13
C PRO A 403 -35.77 37.92 2.65
N VAL A 404 -34.86 37.14 3.22
CA VAL A 404 -34.47 37.19 4.64
C VAL A 404 -32.99 37.53 4.72
N ILE A 405 -32.67 38.62 5.43
CA ILE A 405 -31.28 39.06 5.60
C ILE A 405 -30.70 38.37 6.84
N PHE A 406 -29.59 37.67 6.69
CA PHE A 406 -28.86 37.06 7.79
C PHE A 406 -27.71 37.94 8.23
N THR A 407 -27.45 37.95 9.53
CA THR A 407 -26.47 38.83 10.15
C THR A 407 -25.06 38.35 9.83
N ARG A 408 -24.21 39.28 9.36
CA ARG A 408 -22.78 39.00 9.13
C ARG A 408 -22.11 38.37 10.35
N LEU A 409 -21.13 37.51 10.10
CA LEU A 409 -20.28 36.89 11.14
C LEU A 409 -21.05 36.02 12.15
N THR A 410 -22.27 35.61 11.82
CA THR A 410 -23.06 34.67 12.64
C THR A 410 -23.11 33.31 11.95
N PRO A 411 -23.00 32.19 12.69
CA PRO A 411 -23.13 30.87 12.10
C PRO A 411 -24.52 30.65 11.50
N ILE A 412 -24.54 30.23 10.24
CA ILE A 412 -25.71 29.71 9.54
C ILE A 412 -25.51 28.21 9.38
N THR A 413 -26.55 27.44 9.70
CA THR A 413 -26.59 26.00 9.41
C THR A 413 -27.56 25.74 8.27
N PHE A 414 -27.26 24.73 7.46
CA PHE A 414 -28.00 24.38 6.26
C PHE A 414 -28.48 22.94 6.32
N TYR A 415 -29.50 22.63 5.53
CA TYR A 415 -29.95 21.28 5.22
C TYR A 415 -29.09 20.67 4.10
N PRO A 416 -29.17 19.34 3.87
CA PRO A 416 -28.51 18.69 2.74
C PRO A 416 -28.91 19.26 1.38
N ASP A 417 -30.14 19.79 1.24
CA ASP A 417 -30.61 20.46 0.02
C ASP A 417 -30.17 21.93 -0.08
N GLY A 418 -29.24 22.38 0.79
CA GLY A 418 -28.68 23.72 0.76
C GLY A 418 -29.58 24.83 1.29
N LYS A 419 -30.80 24.51 1.72
CA LYS A 419 -31.67 25.49 2.35
C LYS A 419 -31.22 25.79 3.77
N ILE A 420 -31.51 26.99 4.24
CA ILE A 420 -31.14 27.42 5.58
C ILE A 420 -31.97 26.66 6.61
N LYS A 421 -31.28 26.04 7.57
CA LYS A 421 -31.86 25.38 8.73
C LYS A 421 -31.93 26.30 9.93
N ARG A 422 -30.89 27.09 10.19
CA ARG A 422 -30.82 28.00 11.33
C ARG A 422 -29.88 29.15 11.06
N GLY A 423 -30.21 30.35 11.53
CA GLY A 423 -29.30 31.50 11.51
C GLY A 423 -29.87 32.71 12.25
N GLN A 424 -29.02 33.71 12.50
CA GLN A 424 -29.45 34.96 13.11
C GLN A 424 -29.94 35.94 12.04
N VAL A 425 -31.22 36.29 12.09
CA VAL A 425 -31.87 37.14 11.08
C VAL A 425 -31.72 38.61 11.45
N LYS A 426 -31.19 39.42 10.54
CA LYS A 426 -31.11 40.87 10.70
C LYS A 426 -32.48 41.49 10.42
N THR A 427 -33.04 42.13 11.43
CA THR A 427 -34.26 42.95 11.29
C THR A 427 -33.86 44.42 11.17
N GLY A 428 -34.49 45.16 10.26
CA GLY A 428 -34.36 46.62 10.19
C GLY A 428 -35.19 47.31 11.28
N PHE A 429 -35.50 48.59 11.07
CA PHE A 429 -36.49 49.31 11.90
C PHE A 429 -37.91 48.79 11.70
N GLU A 430 -38.16 48.12 10.58
CA GLU A 430 -39.43 47.45 10.28
C GLU A 430 -39.35 45.96 10.66
N PRO A 431 -40.40 45.40 11.28
CA PRO A 431 -40.47 43.98 11.60
C PRO A 431 -40.48 43.15 10.31
N ILE A 432 -39.77 42.02 10.34
CA ILE A 432 -39.89 41.02 9.27
C ILE A 432 -41.08 40.11 9.56
N HIS A 433 -41.90 39.85 8.55
CA HIS A 433 -43.07 38.99 8.65
C HIS A 433 -42.79 37.65 7.97
N LEU A 434 -42.70 36.57 8.75
CA LEU A 434 -42.41 35.23 8.24
C LEU A 434 -43.55 34.27 8.56
N THR A 435 -43.80 33.31 7.68
CA THR A 435 -44.82 32.29 7.88
C THR A 435 -44.25 31.15 8.73
N THR A 436 -44.92 30.84 9.82
CA THR A 436 -44.60 29.68 10.68
C THR A 436 -45.09 28.38 10.04
N VAL A 437 -44.63 27.22 10.52
CA VAL A 437 -45.13 25.90 10.05
C VAL A 437 -46.64 25.71 10.23
N SER A 438 -47.28 26.48 11.13
CA SER A 438 -48.74 26.49 11.30
C SER A 438 -49.50 27.30 10.24
N GLY A 439 -48.80 27.93 9.29
CA GLY A 439 -49.37 28.83 8.29
C GLY A 439 -49.64 30.26 8.78
N ARG A 440 -49.39 30.55 10.07
CA ARG A 440 -49.55 31.91 10.64
C ARG A 440 -48.36 32.79 10.30
N LYS A 441 -48.62 34.06 9.92
CA LYS A 441 -47.58 35.10 9.83
C LYS A 441 -47.21 35.59 11.23
N LYS A 442 -45.93 35.56 11.57
CA LYS A 442 -45.38 36.11 12.81
C LYS A 442 -44.41 37.25 12.48
N SER A 443 -44.50 38.33 13.24
CA SER A 443 -43.63 39.49 13.14
C SER A 443 -42.45 39.31 14.10
N TYR A 444 -41.23 39.51 13.61
CA TYR A 444 -40.04 39.44 14.42
C TYR A 444 -39.38 40.81 14.54
N LEU A 445 -39.06 41.18 15.78
CA LEU A 445 -38.39 42.41 16.17
C LEU A 445 -37.05 42.03 16.83
N TRP A 446 -35.96 42.60 16.31
CA TRP A 446 -34.58 42.50 16.81
C TRP A 446 -33.92 41.11 16.77
N LEU A 447 -33.06 40.92 15.75
CA LEU A 447 -31.97 39.92 15.67
C LEU A 447 -32.27 38.49 16.18
N PRO A 448 -33.43 37.88 15.87
CA PRO A 448 -33.75 36.56 16.39
C PRO A 448 -32.87 35.48 15.76
N THR A 449 -32.52 34.47 16.55
CA THR A 449 -31.98 33.22 16.00
C THR A 449 -33.15 32.32 15.64
N LEU A 450 -33.40 32.16 14.34
CA LEU A 450 -34.54 31.39 13.84
C LEU A 450 -34.10 30.03 13.33
N THR A 451 -34.96 29.04 13.55
CA THR A 451 -34.87 27.71 12.92
C THR A 451 -35.98 27.57 11.88
N PHE A 452 -35.65 27.07 10.70
CA PHE A 452 -36.54 26.97 9.54
C PHE A 452 -36.74 25.51 9.15
N SER A 453 -37.91 25.18 8.59
CA SER A 453 -38.17 23.90 7.94
C SER A 453 -37.55 23.84 6.53
N PRO A 454 -37.45 22.67 5.89
CA PRO A 454 -37.01 22.55 4.50
C PRO A 454 -37.88 23.32 3.48
N GLU A 455 -39.08 23.75 3.86
CA GLU A 455 -39.98 24.59 3.05
C GLU A 455 -39.79 26.08 3.33
N GLY A 456 -38.82 26.44 4.16
CA GLY A 456 -38.50 27.83 4.54
C GLY A 456 -39.44 28.43 5.59
N LYS A 457 -40.24 27.61 6.30
CA LYS A 457 -41.18 28.07 7.32
C LYS A 457 -40.54 28.09 8.70
N VAL A 458 -40.89 29.06 9.55
CA VAL A 458 -40.29 29.15 10.89
C VAL A 458 -40.81 28.04 11.81
N LEU A 459 -39.88 27.26 12.37
CA LEU A 459 -40.11 26.19 13.34
C LEU A 459 -40.05 26.69 14.79
N GLY A 460 -39.12 27.59 15.08
CA GLY A 460 -38.88 28.09 16.43
C GLY A 460 -37.88 29.24 16.47
N GLU A 461 -37.86 29.93 17.62
CA GLU A 461 -36.97 31.04 17.95
C GLU A 461 -36.19 30.71 19.23
N PHE A 462 -34.96 31.21 19.31
CA PHE A 462 -34.05 31.05 20.44
C PHE A 462 -33.54 32.39 20.94
#